data_AF-A0A952LS05-F1
#
_entry.id   AF-A0A952LS05-F1
#
_cell.length_a   1.000
_cell.length_b   1.000
_cell.length_c   1.000
_cell.angle_alpha   90.00
_cell.angle_beta   90.00
_cell.angle_gamma   90.00
#
_symmetry.space_group_name_H-M   'P 1'
#
loop_
_entity.id
_entity.type
_entity.pdbx_description
1 polymer ?
#
loop_
_entity_poly.entity_id
_entity_poly.type
_entity_poly.pdbx_seq_one_letter_code
_entity_poly.pdbx_strand_id
1 'polypeptide(L)' 'MEIFPNPVNNKININFEKETKVYSIQVFDFSGRILQNKGFSNLRDTKVQIDLSDLPYGIYPGYVLPFGKL' A
#
# COMPACT_ATOMS: atom_id res chain seq x y z
N MET A 1 5.80 5.00 -10.19
CA MET A 1 5.56 4.47 -8.83
C MET A 1 6.05 3.05 -8.82
N GLU A 2 6.78 2.66 -7.78
CA GLU A 2 7.38 1.34 -7.70
C GLU A 2 6.96 0.65 -6.41
N ILE A 3 6.68 -0.65 -6.49
CA ILE A 3 6.27 -1.49 -5.36
C ILE A 3 7.24 -2.67 -5.30
N PHE A 4 7.95 -2.83 -4.19
CA PHE A 4 8.97 -3.87 -4.05
C PHE A 4 9.26 -4.25 -2.58
N PRO A 5 9.74 -5.47 -2.33
CA PRO A 5 9.80 -6.57 -3.30
C PRO A 5 8.39 -7.12 -3.56
N ASN A 6 8.20 -7.75 -4.73
CA ASN A 6 7.03 -8.57 -5.01
C ASN A 6 7.55 -9.82 -5.75
N PRO A 7 7.57 -11.02 -5.13
CA PRO A 7 6.97 -11.40 -3.85
C PRO A 7 7.61 -10.75 -2.60
N VAL A 8 6.89 -10.74 -1.47
CA VAL A 8 7.31 -10.11 -0.21
C VAL A 8 7.14 -11.06 0.98
N ASN A 9 8.09 -11.05 1.92
CA ASN A 9 8.02 -11.90 3.11
C ASN A 9 7.26 -11.28 4.27
N ASN A 10 7.27 -9.95 4.44
CA ASN A 10 6.58 -9.25 5.53
C ASN A 10 6.38 -7.76 5.24
N LYS A 11 7.40 -7.09 4.69
CA LYS A 11 7.40 -5.63 4.52
C LYS A 11 7.54 -5.26 3.06
N ILE A 12 6.57 -4.52 2.56
CA ILE A 12 6.57 -3.99 1.19
C ILE A 12 6.90 -2.50 1.23
N ASN A 13 7.70 -2.05 0.27
CA ASN A 13 8.05 -0.66 0.09
C ASN A 13 7.33 -0.13 -1.15
N ILE A 14 6.84 1.09 -1.03
CA ILE A 14 6.14 1.80 -2.09
C ILE A 14 6.86 3.13 -2.27
N ASN A 15 7.49 3.30 -3.42
CA ASN A 15 8.17 4.52 -3.81
C ASN A 15 7.27 5.34 -4.76
N PHE A 16 7.01 6.58 -4.38
CA PHE A 16 6.28 7.58 -5.15
C PHE A 16 7.29 8.48 -5.88
N GLU A 17 7.08 8.71 -7.19
CA GLU A 17 8.01 9.54 -7.99
C GLU A 17 7.91 11.04 -7.67
N LYS A 18 6.81 11.47 -7.06
CA LYS A 18 6.55 12.87 -6.71
C LYS A 18 5.87 12.95 -5.34
N GLU A 19 6.15 14.02 -4.60
CA GLU A 19 5.35 14.36 -3.43
C GLU A 19 3.88 14.45 -3.84
N THR A 20 3.03 13.67 -3.17
CA THR A 20 1.57 13.78 -3.31
C THR A 20 0.96 13.92 -1.94
N LYS A 21 -0.10 14.74 -1.91
CA LYS A 21 -0.70 15.26 -0.69
C LYS A 21 -1.32 14.18 0.19
N VAL A 22 -2.03 13.21 -0.40
CA VAL A 22 -2.71 12.15 0.36
C VAL A 22 -2.86 10.87 -0.48
N TYR A 23 -2.43 9.74 0.08
CA TYR A 23 -2.70 8.41 -0.48
C TYR A 23 -3.35 7.49 0.56
N SER A 24 -4.19 6.58 0.09
CA SER A 24 -4.65 5.41 0.84
C SER A 24 -4.14 4.16 0.16
N ILE A 25 -3.49 3.30 0.93
CA ILE A 25 -2.97 2.02 0.46
C ILE A 25 -3.82 0.94 1.10
N GLN A 26 -4.43 0.11 0.26
CA GLN A 26 -5.37 -0.91 0.68
C GLN A 26 -4.96 -2.28 0.16
N VAL A 27 -5.06 -3.28 1.02
CA VAL A 27 -4.83 -4.70 0.71
C VAL A 27 -6.13 -5.45 0.91
N PHE A 28 -6.45 -6.34 -0.02
CA PHE A 28 -7.72 -7.04 -0.08
C PHE A 28 -7.50 -8.55 -0.17
N ASP A 29 -8.50 -9.34 0.24
CA ASP A 29 -8.59 -10.73 -0.19
C ASP A 29 -9.35 -10.85 -1.54
N PHE A 30 -9.42 -12.08 -2.07
CA PHE A 30 -10.12 -12.37 -3.32
C PHE A 30 -11.64 -12.16 -3.26
N SER A 31 -12.22 -12.03 -2.07
CA SER A 31 -13.63 -11.65 -1.91
C SER A 31 -13.85 -10.13 -1.95
N GLY A 32 -12.77 -9.34 -2.05
CA GLY A 32 -12.81 -7.88 -2.02
C GLY A 32 -12.89 -7.30 -0.61
N ARG A 33 -12.73 -8.11 0.44
CA ARG A 33 -12.69 -7.62 1.83
C ARG A 33 -11.35 -6.94 2.09
N ILE A 34 -11.39 -5.73 2.63
CA ILE A 34 -10.20 -4.97 3.04
C ILE A 34 -9.55 -5.67 4.24
N LEU A 35 -8.30 -6.07 4.09
CA LEU A 35 -7.47 -6.67 5.13
C LEU A 35 -6.58 -5.64 5.82
N GLN A 36 -6.11 -4.64 5.07
CA GLN A 36 -5.31 -3.52 5.58
C GLN A 36 -5.70 -2.23 4.85
N ASN A 37 -5.77 -1.13 5.58
CA ASN A 37 -5.92 0.21 5.02
C ASN A 37 -5.02 1.18 5.78
N LYS A 38 -4.09 1.82 5.08
CA LYS A 38 -3.20 2.83 5.63
C LYS A 38 -3.37 4.12 4.85
N GLY A 39 -3.83 5.16 5.54
CA GLY A 39 -3.88 6.52 5.02
C GLY A 39 -2.59 7.27 5.34
N PHE A 40 -2.09 8.02 4.38
CA PHE A 40 -0.89 8.85 4.51
C PHE A 40 -1.24 10.28 4.14
N SER A 41 -0.99 11.22 5.06
CA SER A 41 -1.16 12.66 4.83
C SER A 41 0.20 13.34 4.78
N ASN A 42 0.44 14.17 3.77
CA ASN A 42 1.67 14.95 3.60
C ASN A 42 2.94 14.08 3.62
N LEU A 43 3.00 13.08 2.74
CA LEU A 43 4.23 12.30 2.51
C LEU A 43 5.33 13.22 1.95
N ARG A 44 6.15 13.77 2.85
CA ARG A 44 7.43 14.40 2.52
C ARG A 44 8.42 13.35 2.05
N ASP A 45 8.37 12.18 2.68
CA ASP A 45 9.11 11.01 2.26
C ASP A 45 8.36 10.33 1.12
N THR A 46 9.02 10.26 -0.04
CA THR A 46 8.54 9.54 -1.22
C THR A 46 8.49 8.03 -1.04
N LYS A 47 8.87 7.52 0.14
CA LYS A 47 8.93 6.09 0.44
C LYS A 47 8.02 5.76 1.62
N VAL A 48 7.13 4.81 1.40
CA VAL A 48 6.26 4.24 2.42
C VAL A 48 6.60 2.76 2.59
N GLN A 49 6.62 2.29 3.84
CA GLN A 49 6.73 0.87 4.15
C GLN A 49 5.46 0.40 4.85
N ILE A 50 4.94 -0.75 4.42
CA ILE A 50 3.78 -1.40 5.01
C ILE A 50 4.19 -2.76 5.55
N ASP A 51 3.81 -3.02 6.79
CA ASP A 51 3.96 -4.33 7.43
C ASP A 51 2.73 -5.19 7.14
N LEU A 52 2.97 -6.39 6.63
CA LEU A 52 2.00 -7.41 6.24
C LEU A 52 2.21 -8.71 7.03
N SER A 53 3.04 -8.70 8.09
CA SER A 53 3.35 -9.89 8.89
C SER A 53 2.13 -10.51 9.58
N ASP A 54 1.07 -9.74 9.78
CA ASP A 54 -0.21 -10.22 10.33
C ASP A 54 -1.07 -10.96 9.29
N LEU A 55 -0.69 -10.95 8.00
CA LEU A 55 -1.40 -11.66 6.94
C LEU A 55 -0.81 -13.07 6.77
N PRO A 56 -1.67 -14.11 6.64
CA PRO A 56 -1.21 -15.44 6.26
C PRO A 56 -0.44 -15.45 4.94
N TYR A 57 0.36 -16.49 4.71
CA TYR A 57 1.00 -16.67 3.41
C TYR A 57 -0.05 -16.83 2.30
N GLY A 58 0.05 -16.00 1.26
CA GLY A 58 -0.90 -16.00 0.16
C GLY A 58 -0.67 -14.90 -0.87
N ILE A 59 -1.55 -14.86 -1.85
CA ILE A 59 -1.59 -13.81 -2.87
C ILE A 59 -2.72 -12.85 -2.50
N TYR A 60 -2.40 -11.56 -2.46
CA TYR A 60 -3.34 -10.51 -2.08
C TYR A 60 -3.34 -9.40 -3.14
N PRO A 61 -4.50 -9.08 -3.73
CA PRO A 61 -4.65 -7.84 -4.49
C PRO A 61 -4.39 -6.61 -3.61
N GLY A 62 -3.75 -5.60 -4.17
CA GLY A 62 -3.49 -4.33 -3.50
C GLY A 62 -3.66 -3.14 -4.44
N TYR A 63 -4.15 -2.03 -3.90
CA TYR A 63 -4.36 -0.78 -4.65
C TYR A 63 -3.81 0.41 -3.87
N VAL A 64 -3.31 1.40 -4.60
CA VAL A 64 -2.94 2.70 -4.06
C VAL A 64 -3.83 3.76 -4.68
N LEU A 65 -4.61 4.42 -3.84
CA LEU A 65 -5.63 5.39 -4.25
C LEU A 65 -5.17 6.80 -3.86
N PRO A 66 -5.16 7.77 -4.78
CA PRO A 66 -5.05 9.18 -4.42
C PRO A 66 -6.34 9.59 -3.69
N PHE A 67 -6.22 10.20 -2.52
CA PHE A 67 -7.37 10.80 -1.85
C PHE A 67 -7.71 12.10 -2.60
N GLY A 68 -8.69 12.06 -3.52
CA GLY A 68 -9.09 13.26 -4.25
C GLY A 68 -9.86 13.11 -5.57
N LYS A 69 -10.36 11.94 -5.97
CA LYS A 69 -11.38 11.83 -7.03
C LYS A 69 -12.42 10.76 -6.67
N LEU A 70 -13.56 11.24 -6.19
CA LEU A 70 -14.86 10.65 -6.51
C LEU A 70 -15.28 11.21 -7.88
#